data_AF-A0A011NDX1-F1
#
_entry.id   AF-A0A011NDX1-F1
#
_cell.length_a   1.000
_cell.length_b   1.000
_cell.length_c   1.000
_cell.angle_alpha   90.00
_cell.angle_beta   90.00
_cell.angle_gamma   90.00
#
_symmetry.space_group_name_H-M   'P 1'
#
loop_
_entity.id
_entity.type
_entity.pdbx_description
1 polymer ?
#
loop_
_entity_poly.entity_id
_entity_poly.type
_entity_poly.pdbx_seq_one_letter_code
_entity_poly.pdbx_strand_id
1 'polypeptide(L)'
;MLAIGTCSAHGGIISGGENRSDACGLQFDGDQQGGLLAAEYRSLSGLPVINVAGCPTHPGWVVDTLLALALDALAATDLDVWQRPRRLPASRPGCRSTCRKRGSSRWPLYRSRRRRSVCARIRAPITR
;
A
#
# COMPACT_ATOMS: atom_id res chain seq x y z
N MET A 1 10.58 -1.97 -13.06
CA MET A 1 9.13 -2.29 -13.13
C MET A 1 8.43 -1.51 -12.03
N LEU A 2 7.27 -0.91 -12.31
CA LEU A 2 6.58 -0.02 -11.36
C LEU A 2 5.13 -0.49 -11.13
N ALA A 3 4.75 -0.72 -9.88
CA ALA A 3 3.39 -1.05 -9.47
C ALA A 3 2.68 0.19 -8.97
N ILE A 4 1.69 0.67 -9.73
CA ILE A 4 0.89 1.85 -9.37
C ILE A 4 -0.45 1.38 -8.81
N GLY A 5 -0.68 1.65 -7.53
CA GLY A 5 -1.92 1.29 -6.84
C GLY A 5 -1.82 0.01 -6.01
N THR A 6 -2.74 -0.13 -5.04
CA THR A 6 -2.75 -1.29 -4.14
C THR A 6 -3.05 -2.58 -4.89
N CYS A 7 -3.84 -2.54 -5.96
CA CYS A 7 -4.18 -3.72 -6.76
C CYS A 7 -2.96 -4.33 -7.45
N SER A 8 -2.14 -3.52 -8.12
CA SER A 8 -0.93 -4.02 -8.79
C SER A 8 0.20 -4.34 -7.81
N ALA A 9 0.26 -3.65 -6.67
CA ALA A 9 1.32 -3.88 -5.69
C ALA A 9 1.06 -5.11 -4.80
N HIS A 10 -0.19 -5.39 -4.40
CA HIS A 10 -0.53 -6.44 -3.42
C HIS A 10 -1.81 -7.22 -3.76
N GLY A 11 -2.37 -7.08 -4.97
CA GLY A 11 -3.65 -7.68 -5.39
C GLY A 11 -4.89 -6.81 -5.07
N GLY A 12 -4.86 -6.08 -3.96
CA GLY A 12 -5.87 -5.07 -3.62
C GLY A 12 -7.25 -5.65 -3.27
N ILE A 13 -8.32 -4.92 -3.58
CA ILE A 13 -9.68 -5.37 -3.20
C ILE A 13 -10.12 -6.62 -3.98
N ILE A 14 -9.56 -6.83 -5.18
CA ILE A 14 -9.94 -7.92 -6.07
C ILE A 14 -9.33 -9.26 -5.62
N SER A 15 -8.15 -9.25 -4.99
CA SER A 15 -7.55 -10.46 -4.42
C SER A 15 -8.15 -10.88 -3.07
N GLY A 16 -9.09 -10.09 -2.52
CA GLY A 16 -9.72 -10.39 -1.24
C GLY A 16 -10.79 -11.49 -1.33
N GLY A 17 -11.03 -12.17 -0.21
CA GLY A 17 -12.11 -13.15 -0.08
C GLY A 17 -11.80 -14.46 -0.82
N GLU A 18 -12.77 -14.96 -1.59
CA GLU A 18 -12.65 -16.22 -2.35
C GLU A 18 -11.79 -16.10 -3.61
N ASN A 19 -11.33 -14.88 -3.96
CA ASN A 19 -10.45 -14.57 -5.10
C ASN A 19 -10.65 -15.47 -6.35
N ARG A 20 -11.86 -15.50 -6.90
CA ARG A 20 -12.19 -16.33 -8.09
C ARG A 20 -11.40 -15.98 -9.35
N SER A 21 -10.75 -14.82 -9.36
CA SER A 21 -9.93 -14.34 -10.47
C SER A 21 -8.44 -14.66 -10.33
N ASP A 22 -8.02 -15.31 -9.24
CA ASP A 22 -6.61 -15.52 -8.88
C ASP A 22 -5.79 -14.22 -8.98
N ALA A 23 -6.43 -13.09 -8.61
CA ALA A 23 -5.79 -11.79 -8.65
C ALA A 23 -4.70 -11.74 -7.58
N CYS A 24 -3.51 -11.30 -7.94
CA CYS A 24 -2.40 -11.07 -7.04
C CYS A 24 -1.64 -9.80 -7.46
N GLY A 25 -0.75 -9.30 -6.60
CA GLY A 25 0.14 -8.21 -6.96
C GLY A 25 1.34 -8.69 -7.78
N LEU A 26 2.15 -7.75 -8.24
CA LEU A 26 3.33 -8.05 -9.05
C LEU A 26 4.38 -8.85 -8.28
N GLN A 27 4.67 -8.49 -7.03
CA GLN A 27 5.62 -9.22 -6.16
C GLN A 27 5.08 -9.46 -4.74
N PHE A 28 3.83 -9.09 -4.49
CA PHE A 28 3.14 -9.40 -3.23
C PHE A 28 1.72 -9.88 -3.48
N ASP A 29 1.29 -10.88 -2.71
CA ASP A 29 -0.10 -11.26 -2.56
C ASP A 29 -0.52 -10.94 -1.12
N GLY A 30 -1.24 -9.82 -0.97
CA GLY A 30 -1.51 -9.22 0.33
C GLY A 30 -0.22 -8.86 1.07
N ASP A 31 0.02 -9.57 2.17
CA ASP A 31 1.17 -9.44 3.06
C ASP A 31 2.24 -10.52 2.85
N GLN A 32 2.05 -11.43 1.89
CA GLN A 32 3.04 -12.42 1.51
C GLN A 32 3.85 -11.96 0.29
N GLN A 33 5.17 -12.16 0.35
CA GLN A 33 6.04 -11.92 -0.80
C GLN A 33 5.89 -13.06 -1.82
N GLY A 34 5.75 -12.69 -3.09
CA GLY A 34 5.31 -13.58 -4.16
C GLY A 34 4.10 -12.99 -4.89
N GLY A 35 3.77 -13.48 -6.07
CA GLY A 35 2.69 -12.91 -6.87
C GLY A 35 2.87 -13.28 -8.34
N LEU A 36 2.52 -12.36 -9.23
CA LEU A 36 2.65 -12.61 -10.67
C LEU A 36 4.12 -12.78 -11.11
N LEU A 37 5.03 -12.04 -10.49
CA LEU A 37 6.47 -12.17 -10.68
C LEU A 37 7.08 -12.90 -9.48
N ALA A 38 8.14 -13.66 -9.75
CA ALA A 38 8.94 -14.29 -8.70
C ALA A 38 9.46 -13.24 -7.70
N ALA A 39 9.59 -13.61 -6.43
CA ALA A 39 10.08 -12.71 -5.38
C ALA A 39 11.51 -12.18 -5.67
N GLU A 40 12.27 -12.97 -6.42
CA GLU A 40 13.64 -12.70 -6.83
C GLU A 40 13.72 -11.83 -8.08
N TYR A 41 12.59 -11.52 -8.75
CA TYR A 41 12.61 -10.72 -9.96
C TYR A 41 13.31 -9.38 -9.73
N ARG A 42 14.19 -9.04 -10.68
CA ARG A 42 14.90 -7.76 -10.78
C ARG A 42 14.78 -7.24 -12.20
N SER A 43 14.66 -5.94 -12.36
CA SER A 43 14.77 -5.28 -13.67
C SER A 43 16.19 -5.35 -14.19
N LEU A 44 16.39 -4.95 -15.46
CA LEU A 44 17.71 -4.77 -16.07
C LEU A 44 18.62 -3.82 -15.27
N SER A 45 18.03 -2.85 -14.56
CA SER A 45 18.72 -1.94 -13.65
C SER A 45 18.99 -2.52 -12.25
N GLY A 46 18.71 -3.80 -12.01
CA GLY A 46 18.92 -4.47 -10.71
C GLY A 46 17.91 -4.11 -9.61
N LEU A 47 16.89 -3.30 -9.90
CA LEU A 47 15.85 -2.92 -8.94
C LEU A 47 14.74 -3.98 -8.86
N PRO A 48 14.14 -4.22 -7.68
CA PRO A 48 12.90 -5.01 -7.58
C PRO A 48 11.70 -4.23 -8.17
N VAL A 49 10.49 -4.78 -8.06
CA VAL A 49 9.28 -4.01 -8.39
C VAL A 49 9.14 -2.87 -7.39
N ILE A 50 8.97 -1.65 -7.88
CA ILE A 50 8.78 -0.47 -7.01
C ILE A 50 7.28 -0.28 -6.78
N ASN A 51 6.86 -0.28 -5.52
CA ASN A 51 5.46 -0.23 -5.13
C ASN A 51 5.02 1.18 -4.72
N VAL A 52 4.17 1.81 -5.53
CA VAL A 52 3.51 3.08 -5.22
C VAL A 52 2.04 2.82 -4.86
N ALA A 53 1.85 2.31 -3.65
CA ALA A 53 0.56 1.86 -3.17
C ALA A 53 -0.44 3.00 -2.90
N GLY A 54 -1.73 2.72 -3.09
CA GLY A 54 -2.84 3.67 -2.92
C GLY A 54 -4.12 3.21 -3.63
N CYS A 55 -5.29 3.67 -3.16
CA CYS A 55 -6.58 3.29 -3.72
C CYS A 55 -7.59 4.48 -3.70
N PRO A 56 -7.49 5.42 -4.66
CA PRO A 56 -6.46 5.53 -5.70
C PRO A 56 -5.15 6.11 -5.16
N THR A 57 -4.05 5.89 -5.89
CA THR A 57 -2.74 6.46 -5.56
C THR A 57 -2.73 7.97 -5.79
N HIS A 58 -2.07 8.72 -4.91
CA HIS A 58 -1.89 10.15 -5.09
C HIS A 58 -1.02 10.42 -6.32
N PRO A 59 -1.46 11.24 -7.29
CA PRO A 59 -0.74 11.42 -8.55
C PRO A 59 0.67 11.99 -8.34
N GLY A 60 0.86 12.87 -7.36
CA GLY A 60 2.18 13.38 -7.00
C GLY A 60 3.18 12.28 -6.64
N TRP A 61 2.77 11.21 -5.95
CA TRP A 61 3.70 10.11 -5.60
C TRP A 61 4.14 9.31 -6.81
N VAL A 62 3.26 9.18 -7.80
CA VAL A 62 3.60 8.52 -9.07
C VAL A 62 4.63 9.37 -9.80
N VAL A 63 4.38 10.67 -9.93
CA VAL A 63 5.29 11.62 -10.59
C VAL A 63 6.64 11.66 -9.88
N ASP A 64 6.68 11.79 -8.56
CA ASP A 64 7.91 11.83 -7.76
C ASP A 64 8.74 10.55 -7.94
N THR A 65 8.09 9.39 -7.99
CA THR A 65 8.77 8.09 -8.19
C THR A 65 9.33 7.98 -9.61
N LEU A 66 8.56 8.38 -10.63
CA LEU A 66 9.02 8.39 -12.01
C LEU A 66 10.19 9.35 -12.21
N LEU A 67 10.13 10.54 -11.61
CA LEU A 67 11.23 11.50 -11.64
C LEU A 67 12.49 10.94 -10.97
N ALA A 68 12.35 10.29 -9.82
CA ALA A 68 13.48 9.65 -9.15
C ALA A 68 14.11 8.54 -10.00
N LEU A 69 13.30 7.77 -10.74
CA LEU A 69 13.80 6.76 -11.68
C LEU A 69 14.48 7.38 -12.90
N ALA A 70 13.92 8.45 -13.46
CA ALA A 70 14.50 9.14 -14.61
C ALA A 70 15.84 9.82 -14.30
N LEU A 71 16.03 10.23 -13.04
CA LEU A 71 17.27 10.83 -12.54
C LEU A 71 18.25 9.81 -11.95
N ASP A 72 17.95 8.51 -12.04
CA ASP A 72 18.72 7.42 -11.41
C ASP A 72 18.97 7.63 -9.90
N ALA A 73 18.04 8.33 -9.24
CA ALA A 73 18.11 8.75 -7.84
C ALA A 73 17.37 7.79 -6.89
N LEU A 74 17.12 6.55 -7.32
CA LEU A 74 16.42 5.53 -6.54
C LEU A 74 17.21 4.22 -6.54
N ALA A 75 17.85 3.92 -5.41
CA ALA A 75 18.53 2.65 -5.21
C ALA A 75 17.64 1.63 -4.48
N ALA A 76 17.98 0.35 -4.53
CA ALA A 76 17.27 -0.70 -3.80
C ALA A 76 17.25 -0.45 -2.27
N THR A 77 18.27 0.22 -1.73
CA THR A 77 18.38 0.62 -0.32
C THR A 77 17.40 1.74 0.08
N ASP A 78 16.85 2.46 -0.89
CA ASP A 78 15.85 3.51 -0.66
C ASP A 78 14.42 2.95 -0.55
N LEU A 79 14.26 1.64 -0.73
CA LEU A 79 12.98 0.95 -0.64
C LEU A 79 12.80 0.33 0.76
N ASP A 80 11.57 0.27 1.23
CA ASP A 80 11.21 -0.46 2.44
C ASP A 80 11.02 -1.97 2.17
N VAL A 81 10.65 -2.72 3.20
CA VAL A 81 10.39 -4.18 3.11
C VAL A 81 9.24 -4.54 2.16
N TRP A 82 8.37 -3.58 1.84
CA TRP A 82 7.27 -3.71 0.88
C TRP A 82 7.64 -3.13 -0.49
N GLN A 83 8.93 -2.88 -0.72
CA GLN A 83 9.49 -2.30 -1.93
C GLN A 83 8.91 -0.90 -2.28
N ARG A 84 8.49 -0.13 -1.26
CA ARG A 84 7.97 1.23 -1.43
C ARG A 84 9.10 2.23 -1.21
N PRO A 85 9.19 3.32 -2.00
CA PRO A 85 10.16 4.38 -1.74
C PRO A 85 9.94 4.99 -0.35
N ARG A 86 10.97 4.94 0.51
CA ARG A 86 10.88 5.41 1.92
C ARG A 86 10.53 6.89 2.05
N ARG A 87 10.79 7.66 0.99
CA ARG A 87 10.46 9.10 0.89
C ARG A 87 8.95 9.36 0.79
N LEU A 88 8.14 8.35 0.45
CA LEU A 88 6.69 8.51 0.35
C LEU A 88 6.00 8.38 1.72
N PRO A 89 5.03 9.26 2.04
CA PRO A 89 4.32 9.26 3.33
C PRO A 89 3.34 8.08 3.52
N ALA A 90 3.18 7.20 2.52
CA ALA A 90 2.35 5.99 2.56
C ALA A 90 2.97 4.83 3.38
N SER A 91 4.17 5.03 3.94
CA SER A 91 4.94 4.03 4.70
C SER A 91 4.38 3.71 6.10
N ARG A 92 3.14 4.12 6.43
CA ARG A 92 2.47 3.70 7.67
C ARG A 92 1.02 3.26 7.46
N PRO A 93 0.57 2.15 8.08
CA PRO A 93 -0.84 1.87 8.29
C PRO A 93 -1.38 2.87 9.31
N GLY A 94 -1.79 4.05 8.83
CA GLY A 94 -2.32 5.06 9.73
C GLY A 94 -2.42 6.45 9.14
N CYS A 95 -3.53 6.70 8.42
CA CYS A 95 -4.16 8.03 8.37
C CYS A 95 -4.26 8.68 9.77
N ARG A 96 -4.23 7.86 10.82
CA ARG A 96 -4.23 8.28 12.22
C ARG A 96 -3.01 9.11 12.62
N SER A 97 -1.77 8.81 12.16
CA SER A 97 -0.56 9.51 12.65
C SER A 97 -0.57 11.01 12.37
N THR A 98 -0.97 11.41 11.18
CA THR A 98 -0.96 12.79 10.66
C THR A 98 -2.32 13.48 10.69
N CYS A 99 -3.36 12.84 11.26
CA CYS A 99 -4.69 13.42 11.32
C CYS A 99 -4.71 14.70 12.18
N ARG A 100 -4.76 15.86 11.51
CA ARG A 100 -4.88 17.20 12.13
C ARG A 100 -6.05 17.30 13.12
N LYS A 101 -7.08 16.45 13.00
CA LYS A 101 -8.28 16.45 13.86
C LYS A 101 -8.14 15.63 15.15
N ARG A 102 -6.93 15.14 15.49
CA ARG A 102 -6.71 14.23 16.64
C ARG A 102 -7.11 14.82 18.00
N GLY A 103 -7.13 16.13 18.16
CA GLY A 103 -7.41 16.81 19.45
C GLY A 103 -8.61 17.76 19.47
N SER A 104 -9.48 17.78 18.45
CA SER A 104 -10.60 18.75 18.47
C SER A 104 -11.73 18.28 19.40
N SER A 105 -11.96 19.04 20.48
CA SER A 105 -13.05 18.90 21.45
C SER A 105 -14.46 19.10 20.84
N ARG A 106 -14.54 19.44 19.54
CA ARG A 106 -15.78 19.79 18.83
C ARG A 106 -16.60 18.58 18.33
N TRP A 107 -16.11 17.35 18.49
CA TRP A 107 -16.73 16.16 17.87
C TRP A 107 -17.17 15.03 18.84
N PRO A 108 -17.80 15.27 20.02
CA PRO A 108 -18.39 14.17 20.79
C PRO A 108 -19.58 13.49 20.06
N LEU A 109 -20.46 14.29 19.44
CA LEU A 109 -21.73 13.82 18.86
C LEU A 109 -21.61 13.11 17.50
N TYR A 110 -20.56 13.39 16.72
CA TYR A 110 -20.30 12.67 15.46
C TYR A 110 -19.51 11.37 15.66
N ARG A 111 -18.85 11.22 16.82
CA ARG A 111 -18.03 10.06 17.18
C ARG A 111 -18.86 8.80 17.37
N SER A 112 -20.16 8.93 17.68
CA SER A 112 -21.07 7.81 17.92
C SER A 112 -21.58 7.16 16.61
N ARG A 113 -21.74 7.92 15.51
CA ARG A 113 -22.25 7.39 14.24
C ARG A 113 -21.20 6.74 13.34
N ARG A 114 -19.93 7.19 13.36
CA ARG A 114 -18.86 6.60 12.51
C ARG A 114 -17.96 5.59 13.21
N ARG A 115 -18.10 5.37 14.53
CA ARG A 115 -17.36 4.28 15.21
C ARG A 115 -17.95 2.89 14.97
N ARG A 116 -19.21 2.77 14.55
CA ARG A 116 -19.84 1.47 14.31
C ARG A 116 -19.63 0.90 12.90
N SER A 117 -19.35 1.72 11.87
CA SER A 117 -19.27 1.20 10.50
C SER A 117 -17.86 0.93 9.97
N VAL A 118 -16.80 1.58 10.50
CA VAL A 118 -15.45 1.45 9.90
C VAL A 118 -14.38 0.91 10.85
N CYS A 119 -14.60 0.93 12.16
CA CYS A 119 -13.55 0.54 13.14
C CYS A 119 -13.87 -0.75 13.93
N ALA A 120 -15.02 -1.40 13.69
CA ALA A 120 -15.47 -2.55 14.48
C ALA A 120 -15.46 -3.90 13.71
N ARG A 121 -14.78 -4.00 12.56
CA ARG A 121 -14.77 -5.24 11.75
C ARG A 121 -13.39 -5.81 11.44
N ILE A 122 -12.37 -5.45 12.22
CA ILE A 122 -11.02 -6.08 12.17
C ILE A 122 -10.61 -6.58 13.57
N ARG A 123 -11.58 -7.14 14.30
CA ARG A 123 -11.37 -8.05 15.43
C ARG A 123 -12.55 -9.01 15.48
N ALA A 124 -12.60 -9.92 14.51
CA ALA A 124 -13.27 -11.20 14.73
C ALA A 124 -12.15 -12.26 14.70
N PRO A 125 -11.96 -13.06 15.76
CA PRO A 125 -11.05 -14.19 15.72
C PRO A 125 -11.55 -15.17 14.65
N ILE A 126 -10.65 -15.60 13.77
CA ILE A 126 -10.90 -16.74 12.88
C ILE A 126 -11.00 -17.97 13.78
N THR A 127 -12.20 -18.47 14.02
CA THR A 127 -12.43 -19.80 14.57
C THR A 127 -13.54 -20.49 13.78
N ARG A 128 -13.09 -21.52 13.04
CA ARG A 128 -13.78 -22.63 12.38
C ARG A 128 -14.84 -22.32 11.34
#